data_AF-A0A4P9VWD6-F1
#
_entry.id   AF-A0A4P9VWD6-F1
#
_cell.length_a   1.000
_cell.length_b   1.000
_cell.length_c   1.000
_cell.angle_alpha   90.00
_cell.angle_beta   90.00
_cell.angle_gamma   90.00
#
_symmetry.space_group_name_H-M   'P 1'
#
loop_
_entity.id
_entity.type
_entity.pdbx_description
1 polymer ?
#
loop_
_entity_poly.entity_id
_entity_poly.type
_entity_poly.pdbx_seq_one_letter_code
_entity_poly.pdbx_strand_id
1 'polypeptide(L)'
;TWTFLYRRMALNPNYYNLQGTSHRHLSDHLSELVETTLEELSTSKCIIVEDDEVSPLNLGMIAAYYYINYVTIEVFSVSVTAIKKLSALLQIVPAAAEFEDVPIRHHEDVVLRRIHDRLPVKTENPNFLDPHFKTNILLQAHFSRVQLPPDLESDQKIVLVKVIRLIQACVDVISSNGWLNPALFAMELCQMTVQAMWDRDSPLRQVPHLGADAIERLQKAGVEGVIDIMSMEDADRDKALKLDQRRLADVARYVNRYPNVDLAFDEMEDAGKGKAAGPDVGPVIAPYYPAQKDEGWWVVVGHVASKSLLAIKRTTLRTRVNVKLDFSPPEGVTGKVACRLYLMCDAYSGVDQEYDFDIEVAEGEGSGESGDESGEEGDAMQE
;
A
#
# COMPACT_ATOMS: atom_id res chain seq x y z
N THR A 1 3.66 -33.56 -7.25
CA THR A 1 4.75 -34.57 -7.13
C THR A 1 6.17 -34.05 -7.40
N TRP A 2 6.35 -32.80 -7.86
CA TRP A 2 7.67 -32.24 -8.22
C TRP A 2 8.56 -31.80 -7.04
N THR A 3 8.03 -31.80 -5.82
CA THR A 3 8.70 -31.20 -4.65
C THR A 3 9.67 -32.17 -3.97
N PHE A 4 10.65 -31.62 -3.25
CA PHE A 4 11.53 -32.42 -2.38
C PHE A 4 10.74 -33.12 -1.26
N LEU A 5 9.66 -32.48 -0.77
CA LEU A 5 8.70 -33.08 0.16
C LEU A 5 8.20 -34.45 -0.33
N TYR A 6 7.74 -34.53 -1.60
CA TYR A 6 7.28 -35.78 -2.19
C TYR A 6 8.34 -36.89 -2.15
N ARG A 7 9.60 -36.55 -2.43
CA ARG A 7 10.71 -37.51 -2.37
C ARG A 7 11.02 -37.97 -0.94
N ARG A 8 10.84 -37.10 0.05
CA ARG A 8 11.17 -37.37 1.45
C ARG A 8 10.11 -38.15 2.21
N MET A 9 8.83 -37.99 1.86
CA MET A 9 7.74 -38.74 2.50
C MET A 9 7.92 -40.26 2.40
N ALA A 10 8.45 -40.75 1.28
CA ALA A 10 8.74 -42.18 1.11
C ALA A 10 9.97 -42.67 1.91
N LEU A 11 10.91 -41.79 2.24
CA LEU A 11 12.18 -42.13 2.91
C LEU A 11 12.12 -41.98 4.43
N ASN A 12 11.29 -41.06 4.94
CA ASN A 12 11.11 -40.84 6.37
C ASN A 12 9.63 -40.52 6.70
N PRO A 13 8.71 -41.49 6.51
CA PRO A 13 7.27 -41.26 6.60
C PRO A 13 6.82 -40.75 7.97
N ASN A 14 7.39 -41.27 9.05
CA ASN A 14 7.02 -40.90 10.43
C ASN A 14 7.27 -39.42 10.72
N TYR A 15 8.26 -38.79 10.07
CA TYR A 15 8.52 -37.36 10.24
C TYR A 15 7.38 -36.48 9.69
N TYR A 16 6.66 -36.98 8.69
CA TYR A 16 5.54 -36.29 8.04
C TYR A 16 4.18 -36.84 8.49
N ASN A 17 4.14 -37.62 9.59
CA ASN A 17 2.93 -38.27 10.11
C ASN A 17 2.28 -39.30 9.16
N LEU A 18 3.04 -39.88 8.23
CA LEU A 18 2.53 -41.00 7.42
C LEU A 18 2.63 -42.32 8.17
N GLN A 19 1.57 -43.13 8.11
CA GLN A 19 1.52 -44.48 8.72
C GLN A 19 2.21 -45.57 7.87
N GLY A 20 2.58 -45.24 6.63
CA GLY A 20 3.23 -46.17 5.71
C GLY A 20 3.73 -45.48 4.44
N THR A 21 4.44 -46.25 3.60
CA THR A 21 5.09 -45.74 2.38
C THR A 21 4.52 -46.34 1.09
N SER A 22 3.41 -47.08 1.18
CA SER A 22 2.75 -47.61 -0.02
C SER A 22 2.20 -46.46 -0.87
N HIS A 23 1.98 -46.72 -2.16
CA HIS A 23 1.38 -45.74 -3.07
C HIS A 23 0.04 -45.19 -2.55
N ARG A 24 -0.76 -46.02 -1.88
CA ARG A 24 -2.01 -45.61 -1.26
C ARG A 24 -1.78 -44.62 -0.11
N HIS A 25 -0.92 -44.95 0.86
CA HIS A 25 -0.63 -44.04 1.98
C HIS A 25 -0.09 -42.68 1.51
N LEU A 26 0.78 -42.67 0.50
CA LEU A 26 1.32 -41.44 -0.07
C LEU A 26 0.26 -40.64 -0.83
N SER A 27 -0.64 -41.31 -1.57
CA SER A 27 -1.72 -40.65 -2.30
C SER A 27 -2.74 -40.05 -1.34
N ASP A 28 -3.21 -40.83 -0.36
CA ASP A 28 -4.21 -40.41 0.62
C ASP A 28 -3.70 -39.19 1.41
N HIS A 29 -2.44 -39.20 1.86
CA HIS A 29 -1.85 -38.07 2.58
C HIS A 29 -1.66 -36.82 1.70
N LEU A 30 -1.30 -36.99 0.42
CA LEU A 30 -1.20 -35.86 -0.50
C LEU A 30 -2.57 -35.25 -0.81
N SER A 31 -3.60 -36.09 -0.97
CA SER A 31 -4.98 -35.64 -1.16
C SER A 31 -5.44 -34.83 0.04
N GLU A 32 -5.28 -35.36 1.27
CA GLU A 32 -5.61 -34.65 2.51
C GLU A 32 -4.87 -33.31 2.62
N LEU A 33 -3.57 -33.29 2.33
CA LEU A 33 -2.76 -32.06 2.37
C LEU A 33 -3.26 -31.01 1.36
N VAL A 34 -3.61 -31.43 0.13
CA VAL A 34 -4.12 -30.53 -0.90
C VAL A 34 -5.51 -30.02 -0.51
N GLU A 35 -6.41 -30.91 -0.07
CA GLU A 35 -7.76 -30.55 0.37
C GLU A 35 -7.72 -29.55 1.53
N THR A 36 -6.94 -29.83 2.59
CA THR A 36 -6.80 -28.90 3.72
C THR A 36 -6.23 -27.55 3.29
N THR A 37 -5.21 -27.54 2.42
CA THR A 37 -4.62 -26.29 1.93
C THR A 37 -5.62 -25.47 1.09
N LEU A 38 -6.39 -26.13 0.23
CA LEU A 38 -7.41 -25.46 -0.59
C LEU A 38 -8.57 -24.95 0.28
N GLU A 39 -8.98 -25.70 1.30
CA GLU A 39 -10.00 -25.28 2.27
C GLU A 39 -9.55 -24.04 3.06
N GLU A 40 -8.30 -24.01 3.54
CA GLU A 40 -7.75 -22.83 4.21
C GLU A 40 -7.69 -21.61 3.28
N LEU A 41 -7.17 -21.76 2.05
CA LEU A 41 -7.11 -20.67 1.08
C LEU A 41 -8.49 -20.18 0.64
N SER A 42 -9.47 -21.08 0.53
CA SER A 42 -10.86 -20.76 0.21
C SER A 42 -11.51 -20.00 1.38
N THR A 43 -11.27 -20.43 2.62
CA THR A 43 -11.75 -19.77 3.85
C THR A 43 -11.21 -18.34 3.96
N SER A 44 -9.92 -18.14 3.65
CA SER A 44 -9.30 -16.81 3.58
C SER A 44 -9.66 -16.02 2.31
N LYS A 45 -10.61 -16.51 1.50
CA LYS A 45 -11.09 -15.89 0.25
C LYS A 45 -9.99 -15.57 -0.77
N CYS A 46 -8.93 -16.37 -0.77
CA CYS A 46 -7.82 -16.23 -1.72
C CYS A 46 -8.08 -16.98 -3.03
N ILE A 47 -8.88 -18.05 -2.98
CA ILE A 47 -9.29 -18.85 -4.13
C ILE A 47 -10.78 -19.18 -4.03
N ILE A 48 -11.35 -19.61 -5.16
CA ILE A 48 -12.65 -20.28 -5.22
C ILE A 48 -12.47 -21.66 -5.84
N VAL A 49 -13.22 -22.64 -5.34
CA VAL A 49 -13.22 -24.02 -5.83
C VAL A 49 -14.62 -24.34 -6.33
N GLU A 50 -14.75 -24.61 -7.63
CA GLU A 50 -16.02 -24.92 -8.32
C GLU A 50 -15.81 -26.12 -9.24
N ASP A 51 -16.64 -27.16 -9.14
CA ASP A 51 -16.62 -28.35 -10.02
C ASP A 51 -15.21 -28.91 -10.32
N ASP A 52 -14.40 -29.10 -9.28
CA ASP A 52 -12.99 -29.55 -9.33
C ASP A 52 -12.00 -28.57 -10.01
N GLU A 53 -12.43 -27.36 -10.36
CA GLU A 53 -11.57 -26.26 -10.82
C GLU A 53 -11.25 -25.27 -9.71
N VAL A 54 -10.03 -24.73 -9.72
CA VAL A 54 -9.56 -23.73 -8.76
C VAL A 54 -9.25 -22.44 -9.49
N SER A 55 -9.91 -21.35 -9.09
CA SER A 55 -9.69 -20.02 -9.66
C SER A 55 -9.19 -19.04 -8.59
N PRO A 56 -8.24 -18.16 -8.91
CA PRO A 56 -7.75 -17.17 -7.96
C PRO A 56 -8.80 -16.07 -7.74
N LEU A 57 -8.98 -15.69 -6.48
CA LEU A 57 -9.73 -14.49 -6.11
C LEU A 57 -8.78 -13.31 -5.93
N ASN A 58 -9.35 -12.11 -5.82
CA ASN A 58 -8.59 -10.88 -5.74
C ASN A 58 -7.60 -10.85 -4.56
N LEU A 59 -7.97 -11.33 -3.37
CA LEU A 59 -7.05 -11.42 -2.23
C LEU A 59 -5.87 -12.34 -2.52
N GLY A 60 -6.09 -13.48 -3.19
CA GLY A 60 -5.02 -14.39 -3.59
C GLY A 60 -4.11 -13.80 -4.66
N MET A 61 -4.66 -13.04 -5.61
CA MET A 61 -3.87 -12.30 -6.59
C MET A 61 -2.98 -11.24 -5.93
N ILE A 62 -3.50 -10.50 -4.96
CA ILE A 62 -2.72 -9.50 -4.20
C ILE A 62 -1.61 -10.19 -3.40
N ALA A 63 -1.91 -11.28 -2.68
CA ALA A 63 -0.94 -12.05 -1.91
C ALA A 63 0.23 -12.52 -2.80
N ALA A 64 -0.10 -13.12 -3.95
CA ALA A 64 0.88 -13.62 -4.91
C ALA A 64 1.71 -12.49 -5.54
N TYR A 65 1.07 -11.37 -5.91
CA TYR A 65 1.73 -10.24 -6.58
C TYR A 65 2.81 -9.60 -5.69
N TYR A 66 2.51 -9.37 -4.40
CA TYR A 66 3.44 -8.73 -3.46
C TYR A 66 4.33 -9.71 -2.69
N TYR A 67 4.16 -11.02 -2.91
CA TYR A 67 4.86 -12.07 -2.18
C TYR A 67 4.63 -11.97 -0.66
N ILE A 68 3.36 -11.96 -0.28
CA ILE A 68 2.85 -11.80 1.10
C ILE A 68 2.13 -13.08 1.51
N ASN A 69 2.22 -13.43 2.79
CA ASN A 69 1.50 -14.56 3.36
C ASN A 69 -0.02 -14.35 3.26
N TYR A 70 -0.77 -15.37 2.85
CA TYR A 70 -2.23 -15.29 2.74
C TYR A 70 -2.89 -14.92 4.07
N VAL A 71 -2.33 -15.37 5.20
CA VAL A 71 -2.79 -15.01 6.55
C VAL A 71 -2.73 -13.50 6.79
N THR A 72 -1.68 -12.83 6.29
CA THR A 72 -1.57 -11.37 6.40
C THR A 72 -2.64 -10.65 5.59
N ILE A 73 -2.94 -11.13 4.38
CA ILE A 73 -4.00 -10.56 3.55
C ILE A 73 -5.38 -10.78 4.19
N GLU A 74 -5.61 -11.94 4.81
CA GLU A 74 -6.82 -12.19 5.60
C GLU A 74 -6.94 -11.19 6.75
N VAL A 75 -5.86 -10.97 7.53
CA VAL A 75 -5.82 -9.96 8.61
C VAL A 75 -6.18 -8.58 8.06
N PHE A 76 -5.65 -8.18 6.90
CA PHE A 76 -5.98 -6.90 6.28
C PHE A 76 -7.45 -6.82 5.86
N SER A 77 -7.97 -7.87 5.21
CA SER A 77 -9.35 -7.93 4.74
C SER A 77 -10.37 -7.87 5.89
N VAL A 78 -10.06 -8.47 7.04
CA VAL A 78 -10.97 -8.50 8.19
C VAL A 78 -10.83 -7.25 9.07
N SER A 79 -9.62 -6.68 9.16
CA SER A 79 -9.32 -5.60 10.11
C SER A 79 -9.60 -4.19 9.57
N VAL A 80 -9.52 -4.00 8.25
CA VAL A 80 -9.75 -2.69 7.62
C VAL A 80 -11.25 -2.50 7.34
N THR A 81 -11.75 -1.29 7.57
CA THR A 81 -13.13 -0.87 7.28
C THR A 81 -13.14 0.54 6.69
N ALA A 82 -14.26 0.95 6.09
CA ALA A 82 -14.42 2.24 5.41
C ALA A 82 -14.08 3.48 6.26
N ILE A 83 -14.15 3.37 7.59
CA ILE A 83 -13.99 4.49 8.53
C ILE A 83 -12.65 4.49 9.27
N LYS A 84 -11.72 3.60 8.92
CA LYS A 84 -10.43 3.51 9.58
C LYS A 84 -9.58 4.75 9.31
N LYS A 85 -8.93 5.24 10.36
CA LYS A 85 -7.97 6.36 10.30
C LYS A 85 -6.55 5.82 10.17
N LEU A 86 -5.61 6.69 9.83
CA LEU A 86 -4.17 6.40 9.78
C LEU A 86 -3.66 5.68 11.05
N SER A 87 -4.10 6.10 12.24
CA SER A 87 -3.71 5.47 13.52
C SER A 87 -4.09 3.99 13.63
N ALA A 88 -5.16 3.56 12.96
CA ALA A 88 -5.56 2.15 12.92
C ALA A 88 -4.68 1.36 11.93
N LEU A 89 -4.31 1.94 10.79
CA LEU A 89 -3.38 1.31 9.84
C LEU A 89 -2.00 1.08 10.48
N LEU A 90 -1.57 1.99 11.36
CA LEU A 90 -0.36 1.82 12.16
C LEU A 90 -0.42 0.60 13.10
N GLN A 91 -1.60 0.09 13.44
CA GLN A 91 -1.73 -1.15 14.24
C GLN A 91 -1.93 -2.39 13.35
N ILE A 92 -2.66 -2.24 12.24
CA ILE A 92 -2.99 -3.34 11.33
C ILE A 92 -1.75 -3.81 10.55
N VAL A 93 -0.98 -2.90 9.97
CA VAL A 93 0.19 -3.28 9.14
C VAL A 93 1.26 -4.02 9.96
N PRO A 94 1.61 -3.60 11.20
CA PRO A 94 2.56 -4.35 12.04
C PRO A 94 2.07 -5.72 12.53
N ALA A 95 0.75 -5.97 12.49
CA ALA A 95 0.16 -7.25 12.84
C ALA A 95 0.33 -8.33 11.73
N ALA A 96 1.01 -7.98 10.63
CA ALA A 96 1.31 -8.91 9.55
C ALA A 96 2.21 -10.08 10.01
N ALA A 97 1.96 -11.28 9.49
CA ALA A 97 2.72 -12.49 9.79
C ALA A 97 4.21 -12.38 9.41
N GLU A 98 4.56 -11.52 8.45
CA GLU A 98 5.93 -11.23 8.04
C GLU A 98 6.82 -10.67 9.17
N PHE A 99 6.20 -10.21 10.24
CA PHE A 99 6.87 -9.65 11.43
C PHE A 99 6.87 -10.59 12.64
N GLU A 100 6.29 -11.79 12.55
CA GLU A 100 6.29 -12.76 13.65
C GLU A 100 7.72 -13.15 14.08
N ASP A 101 8.65 -13.22 13.12
CA ASP A 101 10.06 -13.55 13.36
C ASP A 101 10.91 -12.37 13.90
N VAL A 102 10.32 -11.19 14.17
CA VAL A 102 11.08 -10.08 14.75
C VAL A 102 11.53 -10.48 16.16
N PRO A 103 12.85 -10.49 16.46
CA PRO A 103 13.34 -11.12 17.69
C PRO A 103 12.93 -10.31 18.92
N ILE A 104 12.45 -10.97 19.96
CA ILE A 104 12.25 -10.37 21.29
C ILE A 104 13.43 -10.77 22.18
N ARG A 105 14.29 -9.81 22.53
CA ARG A 105 15.47 -10.07 23.36
C ARG A 105 15.16 -9.89 24.84
N HIS A 106 16.00 -10.51 25.69
CA HIS A 106 15.85 -10.38 27.15
C HIS A 106 16.05 -8.93 27.60
N HIS A 107 15.20 -8.46 28.51
CA HIS A 107 15.19 -7.09 29.05
C HIS A 107 14.93 -5.97 28.02
N GLU A 108 14.51 -6.32 26.81
CA GLU A 108 14.18 -5.34 25.78
C GLU A 108 12.90 -4.57 26.10
N ASP A 109 11.99 -5.18 26.86
CA ASP A 109 10.71 -4.62 27.30
C ASP A 109 10.85 -3.29 28.05
N VAL A 110 11.91 -3.15 28.86
CA VAL A 110 12.21 -1.90 29.59
C VAL A 110 12.57 -0.77 28.63
N VAL A 111 13.34 -1.09 27.59
CA VAL A 111 13.76 -0.12 26.57
C VAL A 111 12.59 0.25 25.68
N LEU A 112 11.84 -0.74 25.18
CA LEU A 112 10.65 -0.55 24.36
C LEU A 112 9.60 0.30 25.07
N ARG A 113 9.40 0.10 26.39
CA ARG A 113 8.50 0.94 27.20
C ARG A 113 8.93 2.41 27.23
N ARG A 114 10.21 2.68 27.49
CA ARG A 114 10.75 4.06 27.50
C ARG A 114 10.61 4.75 26.15
N ILE A 115 10.78 4.00 25.05
CA ILE A 115 10.57 4.52 23.69
C ILE A 115 9.08 4.79 23.50
N HIS A 116 8.22 3.80 23.73
CA HIS A 116 6.77 3.88 23.59
C HIS A 116 6.18 5.09 24.33
N ASP A 117 6.64 5.39 25.55
CA ASP A 117 6.15 6.52 26.35
C ASP A 117 6.36 7.89 25.67
N ARG A 118 7.31 8.00 24.73
CA ARG A 118 7.58 9.21 23.96
C ARG A 118 6.88 9.24 22.59
N LEU A 119 6.33 8.12 22.15
CA LEU A 119 5.69 8.02 20.83
C LEU A 119 4.28 8.64 20.83
N PRO A 120 3.80 9.18 19.69
CA PRO A 120 2.53 9.88 19.66
C PRO A 120 1.30 8.98 19.73
N VAL A 121 1.34 7.79 19.12
CA VAL A 121 0.19 6.87 19.09
C VAL A 121 0.38 5.82 20.17
N LYS A 122 -0.47 5.88 21.20
CA LYS A 122 -0.47 4.92 22.31
C LYS A 122 -1.39 3.74 22.00
N THR A 123 -1.02 2.58 22.50
CA THR A 123 -1.87 1.39 22.52
C THR A 123 -2.45 1.21 23.91
N GLU A 124 -3.74 0.86 24.01
CA GLU A 124 -4.44 0.69 25.29
C GLU A 124 -3.85 -0.44 26.15
N ASN A 125 -3.58 -1.59 25.52
CA ASN A 125 -3.03 -2.78 26.19
C ASN A 125 -1.66 -3.15 25.59
N PRO A 126 -0.58 -2.47 25.97
CA PRO A 126 0.74 -2.70 25.38
C PRO A 126 1.35 -4.03 25.84
N ASN A 127 1.67 -4.91 24.90
CA ASN A 127 2.40 -6.16 25.16
C ASN A 127 3.84 -6.08 24.62
N PHE A 128 4.79 -5.72 25.48
CA PHE A 128 6.20 -5.55 25.09
C PHE A 128 6.94 -6.85 24.75
N LEU A 129 6.30 -8.00 24.92
CA LEU A 129 6.83 -9.31 24.55
C LEU A 129 6.27 -9.81 23.21
N ASP A 130 5.42 -9.03 22.56
CA ASP A 130 4.84 -9.34 21.26
C ASP A 130 5.68 -8.72 20.11
N PRO A 131 6.14 -9.52 19.13
CA PRO A 131 6.88 -9.02 17.97
C PRO A 131 6.10 -8.00 17.13
N HIS A 132 4.77 -8.11 17.04
CA HIS A 132 3.93 -7.15 16.31
C HIS A 132 3.90 -5.79 17.01
N PHE A 133 3.76 -5.80 18.35
CA PHE A 133 3.81 -4.58 19.13
C PHE A 133 5.20 -3.91 19.09
N LYS A 134 6.28 -4.70 19.15
CA LYS A 134 7.64 -4.19 18.93
C LYS A 134 7.75 -3.53 17.54
N THR A 135 7.23 -4.18 16.50
CA THR A 135 7.24 -3.64 15.13
C THR A 135 6.52 -2.30 15.03
N ASN A 136 5.36 -2.17 15.67
CA ASN A 136 4.64 -0.90 15.77
C ASN A 136 5.49 0.20 16.43
N ILE A 137 6.13 -0.10 17.56
CA ILE A 137 7.04 0.83 18.26
C ILE A 137 8.18 1.27 17.33
N LEU A 138 8.81 0.32 16.62
CA LEU A 138 9.93 0.61 15.73
C LEU A 138 9.52 1.49 14.54
N LEU A 139 8.35 1.28 13.95
CA LEU A 139 7.84 2.16 12.88
C LEU A 139 7.53 3.56 13.40
N GLN A 140 6.86 3.69 14.54
CA GLN A 140 6.60 4.99 15.14
C GLN A 140 7.89 5.74 15.55
N ALA A 141 8.90 4.99 16.01
CA ALA A 141 10.23 5.52 16.31
C ALA A 141 10.94 6.03 15.04
N HIS A 142 10.74 5.34 13.90
CA HIS A 142 11.24 5.75 12.59
C HIS A 142 10.64 7.11 12.16
N PHE A 143 9.31 7.24 12.17
CA PHE A 143 8.64 8.50 11.81
C PHE A 143 9.05 9.66 12.72
N SER A 144 9.26 9.35 14.00
CA SER A 144 9.73 10.33 15.00
C SER A 144 11.23 10.61 14.95
N ARG A 145 12.01 9.86 14.14
CA ARG A 145 13.49 9.89 14.09
C ARG A 145 14.14 9.74 15.47
N VAL A 146 13.59 8.85 16.31
CA VAL A 146 14.14 8.56 17.65
C VAL A 146 15.45 7.79 17.49
N GLN A 147 16.47 8.20 18.24
CA GLN A 147 17.73 7.46 18.31
C GLN A 147 17.52 6.13 19.05
N LEU A 148 17.77 5.03 18.36
CA LEU A 148 17.62 3.67 18.86
C LEU A 148 18.98 3.05 19.24
N PRO A 149 19.02 2.12 20.21
CA PRO A 149 20.18 1.25 20.40
C PRO A 149 20.47 0.43 19.12
N PRO A 150 21.74 0.04 18.87
CA PRO A 150 22.14 -0.65 17.64
C PRO A 150 21.32 -1.90 17.31
N ASP A 151 20.95 -2.70 18.33
CA ASP A 151 20.15 -3.91 18.12
C ASP A 151 18.74 -3.60 17.60
N LEU A 152 18.09 -2.56 18.16
CA LEU A 152 16.76 -2.11 17.72
C LEU A 152 16.82 -1.40 16.37
N GLU A 153 17.91 -0.69 16.08
CA GLU A 153 18.13 -0.09 14.77
C GLU A 153 18.28 -1.18 13.69
N SER A 154 18.98 -2.27 14.00
CA SER A 154 19.08 -3.43 13.10
C SER A 154 17.70 -4.06 12.84
N ASP A 155 16.89 -4.25 13.89
CA ASP A 155 15.54 -4.79 13.74
C ASP A 155 14.64 -3.83 12.94
N GLN A 156 14.74 -2.52 13.19
CA GLN A 156 13.98 -1.51 12.46
C GLN A 156 14.30 -1.55 10.96
N LYS A 157 15.57 -1.76 10.57
CA LYS A 157 15.93 -1.93 9.15
C LYS A 157 15.24 -3.12 8.51
N ILE A 158 15.16 -4.26 9.21
CA ILE A 158 14.44 -5.46 8.73
C ILE A 158 12.95 -5.14 8.54
N VAL A 159 12.36 -4.43 9.50
CA VAL A 159 10.96 -4.01 9.43
C VAL A 159 10.72 -3.10 8.23
N LEU A 160 11.54 -2.06 8.05
CA LEU A 160 11.38 -1.06 6.98
C LEU A 160 11.50 -1.67 5.58
N VAL A 161 12.38 -2.65 5.37
CA VAL A 161 12.52 -3.31 4.05
C VAL A 161 11.24 -4.10 3.70
N LYS A 162 10.58 -4.69 4.69
CA LYS A 162 9.37 -5.51 4.47
C LYS A 162 8.09 -4.67 4.41
N VAL A 163 8.01 -3.54 5.13
CA VAL A 163 6.74 -2.84 5.37
C VAL A 163 6.14 -2.20 4.12
N ILE A 164 6.97 -1.73 3.18
CA ILE A 164 6.47 -1.02 1.99
C ILE A 164 5.55 -1.89 1.13
N ARG A 165 5.92 -3.16 0.88
CA ARG A 165 5.04 -4.08 0.12
C ARG A 165 3.76 -4.42 0.89
N LEU A 166 3.81 -4.46 2.22
CA LEU A 166 2.64 -4.72 3.06
C LEU A 166 1.66 -3.54 3.01
N ILE A 167 2.17 -2.31 3.06
CA ILE A 167 1.32 -1.11 2.92
C ILE A 167 0.71 -1.06 1.52
N GLN A 168 1.46 -1.36 0.46
CA GLN A 168 0.94 -1.41 -0.92
C GLN A 168 -0.14 -2.48 -1.10
N ALA A 169 0.05 -3.68 -0.55
CA ALA A 169 -0.98 -4.70 -0.55
C ALA A 169 -2.21 -4.27 0.26
N CYS A 170 -2.02 -3.55 1.37
CA CYS A 170 -3.11 -2.97 2.14
C CYS A 170 -3.90 -1.95 1.31
N VAL A 171 -3.24 -1.08 0.54
CA VAL A 171 -3.89 -0.18 -0.42
C VAL A 171 -4.78 -0.97 -1.39
N ASP A 172 -4.25 -2.04 -1.99
CA ASP A 172 -4.98 -2.82 -2.99
C ASP A 172 -6.17 -3.58 -2.38
N VAL A 173 -6.04 -4.11 -1.15
CA VAL A 173 -7.17 -4.71 -0.41
C VAL A 173 -8.24 -3.67 -0.12
N ILE A 174 -7.86 -2.46 0.31
CA ILE A 174 -8.79 -1.37 0.62
C ILE A 174 -9.52 -0.89 -0.63
N SER A 175 -8.79 -0.67 -1.73
CA SER A 175 -9.36 -0.17 -2.98
C SER A 175 -10.32 -1.16 -3.60
N SER A 176 -10.07 -2.46 -3.41
CA SER A 176 -10.98 -3.52 -3.86
C SER A 176 -12.32 -3.54 -3.13
N ASN A 177 -12.38 -2.94 -1.94
CA ASN A 177 -13.62 -2.71 -1.20
C ASN A 177 -14.23 -1.32 -1.47
N GLY A 178 -13.63 -0.52 -2.34
CA GLY A 178 -14.13 0.80 -2.72
C GLY A 178 -14.01 1.88 -1.63
N TRP A 179 -13.12 1.74 -0.65
CA TRP A 179 -12.97 2.72 0.44
C TRP A 179 -11.90 3.77 0.14
N LEU A 180 -12.30 5.03 -0.06
CA LEU A 180 -11.38 6.09 -0.47
C LEU A 180 -10.43 6.51 0.65
N ASN A 181 -10.96 6.98 1.78
CA ASN A 181 -10.13 7.58 2.83
C ASN A 181 -9.08 6.61 3.41
N PRO A 182 -9.41 5.35 3.75
CA PRO A 182 -8.40 4.42 4.22
C PRO A 182 -7.31 4.14 3.18
N ALA A 183 -7.63 4.19 1.88
CA ALA A 183 -6.66 4.00 0.81
C ALA A 183 -5.68 5.18 0.77
N LEU A 184 -6.19 6.41 0.83
CA LEU A 184 -5.35 7.62 0.89
C LEU A 184 -4.44 7.60 2.13
N PHE A 185 -4.97 7.25 3.31
CA PHE A 185 -4.14 7.10 4.52
C PHE A 185 -3.05 6.03 4.39
N ALA A 186 -3.32 4.93 3.69
CA ALA A 186 -2.31 3.91 3.42
C ALA A 186 -1.23 4.41 2.44
N MET A 187 -1.59 5.24 1.46
CA MET A 187 -0.64 5.90 0.56
C MET A 187 0.26 6.88 1.31
N GLU A 188 -0.32 7.72 2.17
CA GLU A 188 0.43 8.62 3.08
C GLU A 188 1.38 7.83 3.99
N LEU A 189 0.94 6.68 4.51
CA LEU A 189 1.78 5.82 5.33
C LEU A 189 3.02 5.30 4.57
N CYS A 190 2.93 5.10 3.25
CA CYS A 190 4.12 4.81 2.43
C CYS A 190 5.09 6.00 2.45
N GLN A 191 4.59 7.21 2.19
CA GLN A 191 5.42 8.42 2.20
C GLN A 191 6.10 8.64 3.57
N MET A 192 5.35 8.49 4.66
CA MET A 192 5.84 8.56 6.04
C MET A 192 6.99 7.56 6.28
N THR A 193 6.84 6.34 5.78
CA THR A 193 7.84 5.28 5.89
C THR A 193 9.09 5.59 5.08
N VAL A 194 8.94 6.08 3.86
CA VAL A 194 10.09 6.39 2.99
C VAL A 194 10.85 7.59 3.52
N GLN A 195 10.17 8.66 3.94
CA GLN A 195 10.80 9.91 4.36
C GLN A 195 11.08 10.03 5.87
N ALA A 196 10.69 9.03 6.66
CA ALA A 196 10.84 9.00 8.11
C ALA A 196 10.27 10.26 8.78
N MET A 197 8.99 10.50 8.55
CA MET A 197 8.25 11.65 9.08
C MET A 197 6.79 11.30 9.35
N TRP A 198 6.12 12.11 10.16
CA TRP A 198 4.68 12.01 10.38
C TRP A 198 3.90 12.77 9.30
N ASP A 199 2.64 12.40 9.13
CA ASP A 199 1.63 13.07 8.29
C ASP A 199 1.49 14.58 8.59
N ARG A 200 1.59 14.94 9.87
CA ARG A 200 1.50 16.33 10.36
C ARG A 200 2.82 17.10 10.34
N ASP A 201 3.93 16.46 9.99
CA ASP A 201 5.22 17.15 9.91
C ASP A 201 5.27 18.03 8.65
N SER A 202 6.06 19.11 8.69
CA SER A 202 6.28 19.91 7.48
C SER A 202 6.95 19.08 6.37
N PRO A 203 6.53 19.21 5.10
CA PRO A 203 7.22 18.65 3.94
C PRO A 203 8.68 19.09 3.79
N LEU A 204 9.15 20.08 4.56
CA LEU A 204 10.56 20.46 4.60
C LEU A 204 11.42 19.46 5.41
N ARG A 205 10.80 18.66 6.28
CA ARG A 205 11.51 17.70 7.17
C ARG A 205 12.19 16.55 6.42
N GLN A 206 11.67 16.19 5.26
CA GLN A 206 12.25 15.17 4.36
C GLN A 206 13.56 15.64 3.68
N VAL A 207 13.76 16.97 3.57
CA VAL A 207 14.99 17.52 2.99
C VAL A 207 16.19 17.23 3.90
N PRO A 208 17.32 16.74 3.37
CA PRO A 208 18.51 16.43 4.15
C PRO A 208 19.01 17.63 4.97
N HIS A 209 19.48 17.36 6.19
CA HIS A 209 20.07 18.35 7.10
C HIS A 209 19.13 19.43 7.65
N LEU A 210 17.82 19.39 7.34
CA LEU A 210 16.85 20.33 7.90
C LEU A 210 16.32 19.83 9.26
N GLY A 211 16.82 20.43 10.34
CA GLY A 211 16.27 20.31 11.69
C GLY A 211 15.14 21.32 11.95
N ALA A 212 14.50 21.22 13.12
CA ALA A 212 13.39 22.09 13.52
C ALA A 212 13.70 23.59 13.38
N ASP A 213 14.88 24.03 13.83
CA ASP A 213 15.30 25.45 13.76
C ASP A 213 15.45 25.96 12.33
N ALA A 214 15.86 25.11 11.37
CA ALA A 214 15.97 25.47 9.96
C ALA A 214 14.59 25.59 9.33
N ILE A 215 13.71 24.64 9.63
CA ILE A 215 12.31 24.62 9.17
C ILE A 215 11.58 25.87 9.67
N GLU A 216 11.72 26.23 10.95
CA GLU A 216 11.07 27.42 11.52
C GLU A 216 11.53 28.72 10.83
N ARG A 217 12.82 28.81 10.48
CA ARG A 217 13.36 29.96 9.74
C ARG A 217 12.82 30.04 8.31
N LEU A 218 12.71 28.90 7.62
CA LEU A 218 12.12 28.81 6.28
C LEU A 218 10.63 29.21 6.30
N GLN A 219 9.87 28.69 7.26
CA GLN A 219 8.45 29.05 7.42
C GLN A 219 8.26 30.53 7.72
N LYS A 220 9.11 31.14 8.56
CA LYS A 220 9.11 32.60 8.77
C LYS A 220 9.43 33.42 7.52
N ALA A 221 10.11 32.82 6.55
CA ALA A 221 10.39 33.41 5.24
C ALA A 221 9.29 33.12 4.20
N GLY A 222 8.18 32.47 4.59
CA GLY A 222 7.07 32.13 3.70
C GLY A 222 7.27 30.87 2.87
N VAL A 223 8.22 30.01 3.26
CA VAL A 223 8.51 28.73 2.57
C VAL A 223 7.76 27.62 3.29
N GLU A 224 6.78 27.01 2.62
CA GLU A 224 5.93 25.96 3.20
C GLU A 224 6.23 24.57 2.64
N GLY A 225 6.66 24.50 1.37
CA GLY A 225 6.99 23.28 0.66
C GLY A 225 8.41 23.22 0.09
N VAL A 226 8.81 22.04 -0.40
CA VAL A 226 10.15 21.83 -0.99
C VAL A 226 10.35 22.64 -2.27
N ILE A 227 9.28 22.80 -3.07
CA ILE A 227 9.32 23.57 -4.33
C ILE A 227 9.62 25.05 -4.04
N ASP A 228 9.11 25.59 -2.92
CA ASP A 228 9.35 26.98 -2.53
C ASP A 228 10.85 27.26 -2.29
N ILE A 229 11.62 26.27 -1.83
CA ILE A 229 13.08 26.38 -1.66
C ILE A 229 13.77 26.68 -3.00
N MET A 230 13.26 26.13 -4.12
CA MET A 230 13.81 26.38 -5.46
C MET A 230 13.63 27.83 -5.89
N SER A 231 12.53 28.43 -5.47
CA SER A 231 12.13 29.79 -5.86
C SER A 231 12.77 30.87 -4.98
N MET A 232 13.47 30.49 -3.90
CA MET A 232 14.16 31.44 -3.03
C MET A 232 15.38 32.04 -3.72
N GLU A 233 15.64 33.33 -3.48
CA GLU A 233 16.93 33.94 -3.81
C GLU A 233 18.07 33.31 -3.00
N ASP A 234 19.24 33.14 -3.63
CA ASP A 234 20.39 32.44 -3.04
C ASP A 234 20.80 33.02 -1.67
N ALA A 235 20.81 34.35 -1.53
CA ALA A 235 21.20 35.01 -0.29
C ALA A 235 20.23 34.73 0.88
N ASP A 236 18.92 34.70 0.60
CA ASP A 236 17.89 34.40 1.60
C ASP A 236 17.87 32.92 1.95
N ARG A 237 18.07 32.05 0.94
CA ARG A 237 18.21 30.61 1.14
C ARG A 237 19.40 30.27 2.05
N ASP A 238 20.57 30.85 1.80
CA ASP A 238 21.77 30.61 2.60
C ASP A 238 21.61 31.11 4.04
N LYS A 239 20.97 32.26 4.22
CA LYS A 239 20.65 32.84 5.53
C LYS A 239 19.62 31.99 6.31
N ALA A 240 18.63 31.43 5.62
CA ALA A 240 17.62 30.57 6.21
C ALA A 240 18.20 29.21 6.60
N LEU A 241 18.96 28.56 5.71
CA LEU A 241 19.51 27.22 5.93
C LEU A 241 20.69 27.23 6.92
N LYS A 242 21.64 28.17 6.79
CA LYS A 242 22.92 28.20 7.54
C LYS A 242 23.66 26.86 7.50
N LEU A 243 23.82 26.31 6.30
CA LEU A 243 24.53 25.07 6.03
C LEU A 243 25.89 25.33 5.36
N ASP A 244 26.80 24.38 5.43
CA ASP A 244 28.06 24.43 4.68
C ASP A 244 27.83 24.05 3.21
N GLN A 245 28.82 24.32 2.34
CA GLN A 245 28.69 24.10 0.90
C GLN A 245 28.35 22.65 0.55
N ARG A 246 28.85 21.67 1.32
CA ARG A 246 28.59 20.25 1.10
C ARG A 246 27.14 19.90 1.40
N ARG A 247 26.59 20.35 2.55
CA ARG A 247 25.20 20.10 2.90
C ARG A 247 24.24 20.88 2.01
N LEU A 248 24.61 22.09 1.57
CA LEU A 248 23.85 22.83 0.56
C LEU A 248 23.77 22.06 -0.77
N ALA A 249 24.86 21.40 -1.18
CA ALA A 249 24.82 20.54 -2.37
C ALA A 249 23.90 19.33 -2.20
N ASP A 250 23.85 18.72 -1.01
CA ASP A 250 22.90 17.63 -0.72
C ASP A 250 21.44 18.13 -0.77
N VAL A 251 21.16 19.32 -0.23
CA VAL A 251 19.84 19.97 -0.30
C VAL A 251 19.47 20.24 -1.76
N ALA A 252 20.37 20.85 -2.54
CA ALA A 252 20.13 21.13 -3.96
C ALA A 252 19.87 19.85 -4.76
N ARG A 253 20.62 18.78 -4.48
CA ARG A 253 20.39 17.46 -5.11
C ARG A 253 19.01 16.91 -4.76
N TYR A 254 18.60 17.00 -3.50
CA TYR A 254 17.27 16.55 -3.06
C TYR A 254 16.16 17.35 -3.76
N VAL A 255 16.25 18.68 -3.71
CA VAL A 255 15.26 19.59 -4.28
C VAL A 255 15.14 19.41 -5.80
N ASN A 256 16.25 19.24 -6.52
CA ASN A 256 16.21 18.96 -7.97
C ASN A 256 15.62 17.60 -8.32
N ARG A 257 15.73 16.60 -7.42
CA ARG A 257 15.14 15.28 -7.60
C ARG A 257 13.67 15.25 -7.14
N TYR A 258 13.25 16.20 -6.32
CA TYR A 258 11.90 16.26 -5.78
C TYR A 258 10.88 16.35 -6.93
N PRO A 259 9.80 15.54 -6.94
CA PRO A 259 8.90 15.52 -8.08
C PRO A 259 8.17 16.84 -8.28
N ASN A 260 8.14 17.29 -9.55
CA ASN A 260 7.29 18.37 -10.02
C ASN A 260 6.55 17.86 -11.27
N VAL A 261 5.30 17.46 -11.08
CA VAL A 261 4.51 16.73 -12.09
C VAL A 261 3.33 17.58 -12.51
N ASP A 262 3.21 17.85 -13.81
CA ASP A 262 2.01 18.48 -14.36
C ASP A 262 1.00 17.40 -14.74
N LEU A 263 -0.20 17.47 -14.14
CA LEU A 263 -1.30 16.57 -14.45
C LEU A 263 -2.29 17.26 -15.39
N ALA A 264 -2.63 16.56 -16.48
CA ALA A 264 -3.72 16.92 -17.38
C ALA A 264 -4.59 15.67 -17.58
N PHE A 265 -5.91 15.85 -17.48
CA PHE A 265 -6.89 14.80 -17.69
C PHE A 265 -8.02 15.32 -18.58
N ASP A 266 -8.57 14.43 -19.39
CA ASP A 266 -9.67 14.69 -20.31
C ASP A 266 -10.44 13.39 -20.53
N GLU A 267 -11.69 13.49 -20.95
CA GLU A 267 -12.49 12.33 -21.34
C GLU A 267 -11.97 11.81 -22.68
N MET A 268 -11.37 10.60 -22.69
CA MET A 268 -10.86 9.97 -23.91
C MET A 268 -11.49 8.61 -24.15
N GLU A 269 -12.09 8.42 -25.33
CA GLU A 269 -12.60 7.12 -25.79
C GLU A 269 -11.47 6.09 -25.99
N ASP A 270 -10.29 6.53 -26.48
CA ASP A 270 -9.18 5.63 -26.78
C ASP A 270 -7.81 6.22 -26.37
N ALA A 271 -7.47 6.03 -25.09
CA ALA A 271 -6.10 6.21 -24.63
C ALA A 271 -5.33 4.89 -24.80
N GLY A 272 -4.60 4.75 -25.91
CA GLY A 272 -3.65 3.65 -26.09
C GLY A 272 -2.71 3.53 -24.88
N LYS A 273 -2.30 2.30 -24.53
CA LYS A 273 -1.48 2.01 -23.33
C LYS A 273 -0.23 2.93 -23.28
N GLY A 274 -0.30 4.00 -22.50
CA GLY A 274 0.78 4.95 -22.34
C GLY A 274 1.93 4.30 -21.57
N LYS A 275 3.05 4.05 -22.24
CA LYS A 275 4.29 3.67 -21.56
C LYS A 275 4.97 4.92 -21.03
N ALA A 276 5.57 4.81 -19.85
CA ALA A 276 6.43 5.86 -19.33
C ALA A 276 7.57 6.13 -20.33
N ALA A 277 7.73 7.38 -20.74
CA ALA A 277 8.72 7.81 -21.73
C ALA A 277 9.74 8.77 -21.12
N GLY A 278 10.92 8.84 -21.74
CA GLY A 278 12.01 9.75 -21.37
C GLY A 278 13.08 9.13 -20.45
N PRO A 279 14.15 9.89 -20.12
CA PRO A 279 15.26 9.42 -19.29
C PRO A 279 14.80 9.05 -17.88
N ASP A 280 15.54 8.16 -17.27
CA ASP A 280 15.35 7.79 -15.87
C ASP A 280 15.65 8.99 -14.97
N VAL A 281 14.74 9.29 -14.05
CA VAL A 281 14.87 10.34 -13.04
C VAL A 281 15.75 9.88 -11.86
N GLY A 282 16.11 8.59 -11.82
CA GLY A 282 16.92 7.99 -10.76
C GLY A 282 16.10 7.69 -9.49
N PRO A 283 16.70 6.99 -8.52
CA PRO A 283 15.98 6.54 -7.34
C PRO A 283 15.55 7.69 -6.43
N VAL A 284 14.58 7.39 -5.58
CA VAL A 284 14.12 8.28 -4.50
C VAL A 284 15.30 8.58 -3.56
N ILE A 285 15.44 9.85 -3.17
CA ILE A 285 16.39 10.25 -2.14
C ILE A 285 15.68 10.15 -0.79
N ALA A 286 15.98 9.10 -0.03
CA ALA A 286 15.38 8.82 1.27
C ALA A 286 16.47 8.39 2.27
N PRO A 287 17.20 9.33 2.91
CA PRO A 287 18.39 9.01 3.69
C PRO A 287 18.17 8.09 4.90
N TYR A 288 16.93 8.03 5.40
CA TYR A 288 16.55 7.23 6.56
C TYR A 288 15.95 5.87 6.16
N TYR A 289 15.64 5.65 4.89
CA TYR A 289 15.11 4.38 4.41
C TYR A 289 16.25 3.45 3.97
N PRO A 290 16.32 2.20 4.45
CA PRO A 290 17.51 1.37 4.30
C PRO A 290 17.70 0.73 2.91
N ALA A 291 16.70 0.81 2.03
CA ALA A 291 16.74 0.20 0.71
C ALA A 291 16.62 1.25 -0.39
N GLN A 292 17.13 0.94 -1.58
CA GLN A 292 16.84 1.74 -2.76
C GLN A 292 15.36 1.58 -3.12
N LYS A 293 14.73 2.69 -3.50
CA LYS A 293 13.33 2.71 -3.90
C LYS A 293 13.17 3.57 -5.15
N ASP A 294 12.39 3.07 -6.09
CA ASP A 294 11.89 3.85 -7.21
C ASP A 294 10.56 4.51 -6.86
N GLU A 295 10.31 5.62 -7.52
CA GLU A 295 9.13 6.45 -7.34
C GLU A 295 7.91 5.80 -8.01
N GLY A 296 6.88 5.55 -7.21
CA GLY A 296 5.58 5.09 -7.67
C GLY A 296 4.51 6.14 -7.42
N TRP A 297 3.47 6.09 -8.25
CA TRP A 297 2.31 6.96 -8.18
C TRP A 297 1.04 6.16 -8.22
N TRP A 298 0.04 6.56 -7.43
CA TRP A 298 -1.33 6.15 -7.59
C TRP A 298 -2.12 7.28 -8.23
N VAL A 299 -2.89 6.93 -9.26
CA VAL A 299 -3.92 7.79 -9.81
C VAL A 299 -5.26 7.21 -9.35
N VAL A 300 -6.00 7.97 -8.56
CA VAL A 300 -7.22 7.51 -7.88
C VAL A 300 -8.38 8.42 -8.26
N VAL A 301 -9.52 7.84 -8.57
CA VAL A 301 -10.78 8.57 -8.74
C VAL A 301 -11.69 8.22 -7.58
N GLY A 302 -12.19 9.23 -6.88
CA GLY A 302 -13.13 9.08 -5.78
C GLY A 302 -14.40 9.87 -5.98
N HIS A 303 -15.52 9.35 -5.50
CA HIS A 303 -16.77 10.10 -5.40
C HIS A 303 -16.77 10.94 -4.13
N VAL A 304 -16.97 12.26 -4.26
CA VAL A 304 -16.80 13.21 -3.16
C VAL A 304 -17.85 12.99 -2.06
N ALA A 305 -19.10 12.75 -2.42
CA ALA A 305 -20.20 12.67 -1.45
C ALA A 305 -20.17 11.38 -0.62
N SER A 306 -20.01 10.21 -1.25
CA SER A 306 -19.99 8.93 -0.55
C SER A 306 -18.61 8.56 0.00
N LYS A 307 -17.54 9.23 -0.45
CA LYS A 307 -16.14 8.85 -0.19
C LYS A 307 -15.85 7.41 -0.65
N SER A 308 -16.48 7.00 -1.75
CA SER A 308 -16.17 5.73 -2.41
C SER A 308 -15.03 5.91 -3.41
N LEU A 309 -14.12 4.96 -3.44
CA LEU A 309 -13.09 4.84 -4.45
C LEU A 309 -13.71 4.20 -5.70
N LEU A 310 -13.67 4.91 -6.83
CA LEU A 310 -14.27 4.48 -8.10
C LEU A 310 -13.26 3.77 -9.01
N ALA A 311 -12.04 4.30 -9.09
CA ALA A 311 -10.94 3.67 -9.78
C ALA A 311 -9.61 3.96 -9.10
N ILE A 312 -8.65 3.06 -9.29
CA ILE A 312 -7.27 3.23 -8.87
C ILE A 312 -6.36 2.60 -9.92
N LYS A 313 -5.21 3.24 -10.16
CA LYS A 313 -4.15 2.66 -10.97
C LYS A 313 -2.80 3.09 -10.46
N ARG A 314 -1.92 2.12 -10.28
CA ARG A 314 -0.52 2.37 -9.95
C ARG A 314 0.31 2.51 -11.22
N THR A 315 1.21 3.48 -11.23
CA THR A 315 2.14 3.73 -12.33
C THR A 315 3.51 4.18 -11.82
N THR A 316 4.51 4.11 -12.68
CA THR A 316 5.83 4.70 -12.44
C THR A 316 6.04 5.82 -13.44
N LEU A 317 6.41 6.99 -12.96
CA LEU A 317 6.68 8.15 -13.81
C LEU A 317 8.17 8.14 -14.22
N ARG A 318 8.43 8.43 -15.50
CA ARG A 318 9.77 8.80 -15.98
C ARG A 318 9.77 10.28 -16.31
N THR A 319 9.57 10.65 -17.57
CA THR A 319 9.31 12.05 -17.98
C THR A 319 7.84 12.30 -18.27
N ARG A 320 7.14 11.31 -18.85
CA ARG A 320 5.70 11.38 -19.12
C ARG A 320 5.09 10.00 -19.12
N VAL A 321 3.84 9.87 -18.66
CA VAL A 321 3.05 8.65 -18.78
C VAL A 321 1.58 9.01 -19.05
N ASN A 322 0.89 8.23 -19.88
CA ASN A 322 -0.56 8.36 -20.05
C ASN A 322 -1.22 7.18 -19.34
N VAL A 323 -2.20 7.47 -18.47
CA VAL A 323 -2.88 6.46 -17.65
C VAL A 323 -4.36 6.50 -17.98
N LYS A 324 -4.89 5.42 -18.54
CA LYS A 324 -6.34 5.20 -18.68
C LYS A 324 -6.90 4.58 -17.39
N LEU A 325 -7.99 5.17 -16.88
CA LEU A 325 -8.78 4.71 -15.74
C LEU A 325 -10.22 4.53 -16.23
N ASP A 326 -10.75 3.33 -16.05
CA ASP A 326 -12.13 3.00 -16.37
C ASP A 326 -12.89 2.80 -15.05
N PHE A 327 -14.07 3.41 -14.92
CA PHE A 327 -14.94 3.24 -13.76
C PHE A 327 -16.41 3.41 -14.13
N SER A 328 -17.27 2.80 -13.33
CA SER A 328 -18.72 3.00 -13.40
C SER A 328 -19.14 4.12 -12.44
N PRO A 329 -20.17 4.92 -12.78
CA PRO A 329 -20.74 5.87 -11.85
C PRO A 329 -21.25 5.21 -10.57
N PRO A 330 -21.33 5.94 -9.43
CA PRO A 330 -21.92 5.43 -8.21
C PRO A 330 -23.37 4.94 -8.42
N GLU A 331 -23.72 3.81 -7.80
CA GLU A 331 -25.08 3.26 -7.90
C GLU A 331 -26.15 4.23 -7.35
N GLY A 332 -27.27 4.32 -8.06
CA GLY A 332 -28.42 5.12 -7.63
C GLY A 332 -28.25 6.64 -7.72
N VAL A 333 -27.19 7.12 -8.39
CA VAL A 333 -26.97 8.55 -8.62
C VAL A 333 -27.14 8.86 -10.10
N THR A 334 -27.99 9.84 -10.40
CA THR A 334 -28.27 10.31 -11.76
C THR A 334 -28.06 11.82 -11.83
N GLY A 335 -27.77 12.32 -13.03
CA GLY A 335 -27.39 13.70 -13.28
C GLY A 335 -25.92 13.97 -12.99
N LYS A 336 -25.63 15.18 -12.51
CA LYS A 336 -24.27 15.69 -12.33
C LYS A 336 -23.63 15.14 -11.05
N VAL A 337 -22.56 14.38 -11.17
CA VAL A 337 -21.86 13.71 -10.05
C VAL A 337 -20.47 14.31 -9.84
N ALA A 338 -20.24 14.84 -8.64
CA ALA A 338 -18.96 15.43 -8.26
C ALA A 338 -17.93 14.36 -7.89
N CYS A 339 -16.87 14.30 -8.67
CA CYS A 339 -15.74 13.39 -8.49
C CYS A 339 -14.47 14.17 -8.17
N ARG A 340 -13.49 13.46 -7.62
CA ARG A 340 -12.15 13.98 -7.38
C ARG A 340 -11.10 13.01 -7.88
N LEU A 341 -10.15 13.54 -8.64
CA LEU A 341 -8.95 12.85 -9.07
C LEU A 341 -7.83 13.16 -8.07
N TYR A 342 -7.18 12.11 -7.57
CA TYR A 342 -6.01 12.21 -6.69
C TYR A 342 -4.80 11.63 -7.41
N LEU A 343 -3.70 12.37 -7.41
CA LEU A 343 -2.39 11.88 -7.79
C LEU A 343 -1.54 11.79 -6.52
N MET A 344 -1.28 10.57 -6.05
CA MET A 344 -0.61 10.32 -4.79
C MET A 344 0.76 9.69 -5.02
N CYS A 345 1.83 10.26 -4.45
CA CYS A 345 3.16 9.67 -4.51
C CYS A 345 3.33 8.59 -3.43
N ASP A 346 4.09 7.53 -3.70
CA ASP A 346 4.40 6.49 -2.70
C ASP A 346 5.69 6.74 -1.91
N ALA A 347 6.35 7.88 -2.16
CA ALA A 347 7.73 8.12 -1.72
C ALA A 347 8.01 9.51 -1.14
N TYR A 348 7.37 10.56 -1.65
CA TYR A 348 7.59 11.94 -1.22
C TYR A 348 6.31 12.52 -0.65
N SER A 349 6.42 13.37 0.38
CA SER A 349 5.28 14.06 0.97
C SER A 349 5.22 15.50 0.48
N GLY A 350 4.01 16.03 0.19
CA GLY A 350 3.81 17.38 -0.30
C GLY A 350 3.93 17.53 -1.83
N VAL A 351 3.78 16.43 -2.56
CA VAL A 351 3.66 16.41 -4.05
C VAL A 351 2.29 15.94 -4.52
N ASP A 352 1.43 15.54 -3.58
CA ASP A 352 0.12 14.99 -3.90
C ASP A 352 -0.79 16.09 -4.46
N GLN A 353 -1.61 15.73 -5.45
CA GLN A 353 -2.47 16.68 -6.16
C GLN A 353 -3.91 16.19 -6.17
N GLU A 354 -4.83 17.14 -6.06
CA GLU A 354 -6.28 16.90 -6.05
C GLU A 354 -6.96 17.79 -7.09
N TYR A 355 -7.82 17.19 -7.92
CA TYR A 355 -8.58 17.91 -8.94
C TYR A 355 -10.05 17.50 -8.88
N ASP A 356 -10.92 18.47 -8.58
CA ASP A 356 -12.36 18.29 -8.67
C ASP A 356 -12.83 18.32 -10.13
N PHE A 357 -13.72 17.40 -10.48
CA PHE A 357 -14.38 17.36 -11.78
C PHE A 357 -15.77 16.76 -11.64
N ASP A 358 -16.62 17.03 -12.61
CA ASP A 358 -17.99 16.54 -12.63
C ASP A 358 -18.19 15.60 -13.81
N ILE A 359 -18.92 14.51 -13.59
CA ILE A 359 -19.38 13.61 -14.65
C ILE A 359 -20.91 13.71 -14.77
N GLU A 360 -21.43 13.49 -15.98
CA GLU A 360 -22.87 13.47 -16.23
C GLU A 360 -23.34 12.02 -16.38
N VAL A 361 -24.25 11.60 -15.51
CA VAL A 361 -24.78 10.22 -15.46
C VAL A 361 -26.23 10.25 -15.93
N ALA A 362 -26.50 9.64 -17.08
CA ALA A 362 -27.87 9.51 -17.58
C ALA A 362 -28.69 8.55 -16.70
N GLU A 363 -30.00 8.78 -16.58
CA GLU A 363 -30.93 7.78 -16.04
C GLU A 363 -30.90 6.56 -16.97
N GLY A 364 -30.45 5.42 -16.46
CA GLY A 364 -30.58 4.16 -17.19
C GLY A 364 -32.06 3.83 -17.32
N GLU A 365 -32.55 3.65 -18.55
CA GLU A 365 -33.85 3.03 -18.78
C GLU A 365 -33.82 1.68 -18.07
N GLY A 366 -34.64 1.55 -17.02
CA GLY A 366 -34.74 0.32 -16.24
C GLY A 366 -34.90 -0.83 -17.21
N SER A 367 -34.05 -1.85 -17.08
CA SER A 367 -34.17 -3.09 -17.85
C SER A 367 -35.58 -3.62 -17.65
N GLY A 368 -36.47 -3.29 -18.59
CA GLY A 368 -37.80 -3.83 -18.64
C GLY A 368 -37.62 -5.33 -18.73
N GLU A 369 -38.20 -6.05 -17.77
CA GLU A 369 -38.52 -7.45 -17.92
C GLU A 369 -39.17 -7.61 -19.29
N SER A 370 -38.41 -8.10 -20.27
CA SER A 370 -38.98 -8.62 -21.51
C SER A 370 -39.72 -9.89 -21.09
N GLY A 371 -41.00 -9.70 -20.76
CA GLY A 371 -41.92 -10.77 -20.43
C GLY A 371 -41.88 -11.84 -21.51
N ASP A 372 -41.87 -13.08 -21.05
CA ASP A 372 -42.19 -14.28 -21.82
C ASP A 372 -43.41 -14.03 -22.71
N GLU A 373 -43.19 -13.85 -24.02
CA GLU A 373 -44.23 -14.14 -25.00
C GLU A 373 -44.16 -15.63 -25.34
N SER A 374 -44.97 -16.38 -24.59
CA SER A 374 -45.45 -17.70 -24.96
C SER A 374 -46.13 -17.65 -26.35
N GLY A 375 -45.51 -18.29 -27.34
CA GLY A 375 -46.14 -18.60 -28.63
C GLY A 375 -46.17 -20.11 -28.84
N GLU A 376 -47.29 -20.73 -28.47
CA GLU A 376 -47.71 -22.04 -28.99
C GLU A 376 -48.02 -21.91 -30.49
N GLU A 377 -47.49 -22.83 -31.30
CA GLU A 377 -48.01 -23.40 -32.57
C GLU A 377 -46.80 -24.04 -33.27
N GLY A 378 -46.80 -25.26 -33.80
CA GLY A 378 -47.81 -26.28 -34.01
C GLY A 378 -47.10 -27.40 -34.78
N ASP A 379 -47.46 -28.63 -34.44
CA ASP A 379 -46.99 -29.88 -35.02
C ASP A 379 -47.12 -29.92 -36.56
N ALA A 380 -46.05 -30.30 -37.27
CA ALA A 380 -46.14 -30.81 -38.64
C ALA A 380 -44.88 -31.60 -39.05
N MET A 381 -44.99 -32.92 -38.96
CA MET A 381 -44.21 -33.91 -39.70
C MET A 381 -44.06 -33.54 -41.18
N GLN A 382 -42.87 -33.77 -41.76
CA GLN A 382 -42.74 -34.50 -43.03
C GLN A 382 -41.29 -34.96 -43.32
N GLU A 383 -41.21 -36.28 -43.49
CA GLU A 383 -40.29 -37.15 -44.25
C GLU A 383 -38.77 -36.88 -44.32
#